data_AF-A0A927AG08-F1
#
_entry.id   AF-A0A927AG08-F1
#
_cell.length_a   1.000
_cell.length_b   1.000
_cell.length_c   1.000
_cell.angle_alpha   90.00
_cell.angle_beta   90.00
_cell.angle_gamma   90.00
#
_symmetry.space_group_name_H-M   'P 1'
#
loop_
_entity.id
_entity.type
_entity.pdbx_description
1 polymer ?
#
loop_
_entity_poly.entity_id
_entity_poly.type
_entity_poly.pdbx_seq_one_letter_code
_entity_poly.pdbx_strand_id
1 'polypeptide(L)'
;MRTLYSAAIGALAFLAVFETVLPAHAAQLSATVTTDNHYGLYSGQADGSGLSFVGRNEEGNGHIPDLLPPTPSEACSGTFNWQCPESWAFEVNSEDHVYVVAWDTGLQQSWIGEFQLPDSSLLLSNTSDWEYAIASGSNPLDGAIPSLLDIATEIANATWSTPQASAPQGTSPWGTIPGISASAQFVWHDTLDSTSTSDANYVIFRSKAPVFSAPTPPPVGVLEPATTVGLGLLGMACLFTKRKGSPNS
;
A
#
# COMPACT_ATOMS: atom_id res chain seq x y z
N MET A 1 -36.40 -57.68 -33.07
CA MET A 1 -35.14 -57.20 -32.47
C MET A 1 -35.48 -56.05 -31.54
N ARG A 2 -35.32 -56.21 -30.22
CA ARG A 2 -35.55 -55.15 -29.22
C ARG A 2 -34.21 -54.81 -28.59
N THR A 3 -33.74 -53.59 -28.80
CA THR A 3 -32.48 -53.07 -28.28
C THR A 3 -32.74 -52.44 -26.91
N LEU A 4 -32.13 -52.99 -25.86
CA LEU A 4 -32.18 -52.46 -24.49
C LEU A 4 -31.04 -51.43 -24.33
N TYR A 5 -31.38 -50.18 -24.04
CA TYR A 5 -30.42 -49.14 -23.64
C TYR A 5 -30.24 -49.16 -22.13
N SER A 6 -29.04 -49.51 -21.66
CA SER A 6 -28.64 -49.34 -20.25
C SER A 6 -28.21 -47.89 -20.02
N ALA A 7 -28.94 -47.18 -19.14
CA ALA A 7 -28.55 -45.86 -18.66
C ALA A 7 -27.61 -46.01 -17.45
N ALA A 8 -26.35 -45.60 -17.61
CA ALA A 8 -25.40 -45.48 -16.50
C ALA A 8 -25.57 -44.10 -15.85
N ILE A 9 -26.02 -44.08 -14.59
CA ILE A 9 -26.11 -42.87 -13.77
C ILE A 9 -24.76 -42.72 -13.06
N GLY A 10 -23.91 -41.80 -13.52
CA GLY A 10 -22.67 -41.42 -12.86
C GLY A 10 -22.95 -40.40 -11.75
N ALA A 11 -22.62 -40.73 -10.51
CA ALA A 11 -22.68 -39.79 -9.40
C ALA A 11 -21.45 -38.87 -9.44
N LEU A 12 -21.66 -37.57 -9.68
CA LEU A 12 -20.63 -36.54 -9.60
C LEU A 12 -20.55 -36.07 -8.13
N ALA A 13 -19.45 -36.36 -7.45
CA ALA A 13 -19.19 -35.79 -6.13
C ALA A 13 -18.66 -34.35 -6.29
N PHE A 14 -19.45 -33.36 -5.85
CA PHE A 14 -19.00 -31.98 -5.74
C PHE A 14 -18.18 -31.82 -4.46
N LEU A 15 -16.86 -31.64 -4.59
CA LEU A 15 -15.99 -31.24 -3.50
C LEU A 15 -16.14 -29.73 -3.30
N ALA A 16 -16.85 -29.30 -2.25
CA ALA A 16 -16.94 -27.90 -1.89
C ALA A 16 -15.62 -27.47 -1.22
N VAL A 17 -14.81 -26.69 -1.93
CA VAL A 17 -13.67 -25.98 -1.35
C VAL A 17 -14.24 -24.78 -0.60
N PHE A 18 -14.17 -24.79 0.72
CA PHE A 18 -14.46 -23.61 1.52
C PHE A 18 -13.21 -22.74 1.56
N GLU A 19 -13.19 -21.67 0.77
CA GLU A 19 -12.18 -20.61 0.92
C GLU A 19 -12.47 -19.84 2.22
N THR A 20 -11.58 -19.96 3.20
CA THR A 20 -11.61 -19.10 4.38
C THR A 20 -11.15 -17.71 3.96
N VAL A 21 -12.10 -16.78 3.81
CA VAL A 21 -11.79 -15.35 3.64
C VAL A 21 -11.30 -14.84 5.00
N LEU A 22 -10.00 -14.58 5.12
CA LEU A 22 -9.46 -13.90 6.30
C LEU A 22 -9.90 -12.43 6.27
N PRO A 23 -10.20 -11.82 7.43
CA PRO A 23 -10.53 -10.41 7.50
C PRO A 23 -9.35 -9.57 6.97
N ALA A 24 -9.65 -8.58 6.13
CA ALA A 24 -8.66 -7.58 5.76
C ALA A 24 -8.20 -6.85 7.03
N HIS A 25 -6.90 -6.93 7.32
CA HIS A 25 -6.29 -6.20 8.44
C HIS A 25 -5.92 -4.80 7.96
N ALA A 26 -6.74 -3.82 8.33
CA ALA A 26 -6.37 -2.41 8.26
C ALA A 26 -5.76 -2.00 9.62
N ALA A 27 -4.73 -1.15 9.58
CA ALA A 27 -4.07 -0.63 10.75
C ALA A 27 -3.94 0.91 10.66
N GLN A 28 -4.02 1.59 11.80
CA GLN A 28 -3.92 3.05 11.84
C GLN A 28 -2.45 3.49 11.77
N LEU A 29 -2.16 4.43 10.87
CA LEU A 29 -0.90 5.15 10.76
C LEU A 29 -1.16 6.65 10.94
N SER A 30 -0.19 7.39 11.48
CA SER A 30 -0.19 8.86 11.44
C SER A 30 1.10 9.40 10.84
N ALA A 31 1.00 10.49 10.10
CA ALA A 31 2.11 11.13 9.42
C ALA A 31 2.12 12.64 9.65
N THR A 32 3.29 13.21 9.89
CA THR A 32 3.52 14.67 9.90
C THR A 32 4.55 14.97 8.82
N VAL A 33 4.16 15.72 7.77
CA VAL A 33 4.97 15.87 6.55
C VAL A 33 4.95 17.31 6.08
N THR A 34 6.04 17.77 5.46
CA THR A 34 6.07 19.02 4.69
C THR A 34 7.09 18.96 3.56
N THR A 35 6.97 19.86 2.60
CA THR A 35 7.82 19.95 1.40
C THR A 35 8.04 21.39 0.96
N ASP A 36 9.24 21.67 0.45
CA ASP A 36 9.56 22.85 -0.35
C ASP A 36 9.48 22.43 -1.83
N ASN A 37 8.37 22.63 -2.56
CA ASN A 37 7.18 23.42 -2.22
C ASN A 37 5.89 22.63 -2.01
N HIS A 38 5.71 21.49 -2.66
CA HIS A 38 4.43 20.78 -2.66
C HIS A 38 4.58 19.27 -2.56
N TYR A 39 3.61 18.64 -1.90
CA TYR A 39 3.49 17.18 -1.90
C TYR A 39 2.05 16.69 -1.96
N GLY A 40 1.90 15.42 -2.34
CA GLY A 40 0.78 14.59 -1.88
C GLY A 40 1.26 13.30 -1.24
N LEU A 41 0.44 12.83 -0.32
CA LEU A 41 0.66 11.65 0.49
C LEU A 41 -0.31 10.55 0.06
N TYR A 42 0.21 9.35 -0.14
CA TYR A 42 -0.55 8.18 -0.54
C TYR A 42 -0.13 6.94 0.24
N SER A 43 -0.99 5.94 0.28
CA SER A 43 -0.68 4.58 0.71
C SER A 43 -1.13 3.56 -0.33
N GLY A 44 -0.42 2.45 -0.47
CA GLY A 44 -0.80 1.37 -1.38
C GLY A 44 0.30 0.34 -1.58
N GLN A 45 0.04 -0.68 -2.39
CA GLN A 45 0.97 -1.77 -2.62
C GLN A 45 2.18 -1.31 -3.45
N ALA A 46 3.28 -2.08 -3.42
CA ALA A 46 4.54 -1.75 -4.09
C ALA A 46 4.41 -1.60 -5.63
N ASP A 47 3.40 -2.21 -6.24
CA ASP A 47 3.11 -2.17 -7.68
C ASP A 47 2.14 -1.05 -8.09
N GLY A 48 1.73 -0.20 -7.14
CA GLY A 48 0.76 0.88 -7.37
C GLY A 48 -0.70 0.43 -7.30
N SER A 49 -0.98 -0.86 -7.10
CA SER A 49 -2.34 -1.33 -6.84
C SER A 49 -2.80 -0.92 -5.44
N GLY A 50 -4.12 -0.75 -5.27
CA GLY A 50 -4.70 -0.33 -3.99
C GLY A 50 -4.34 1.10 -3.55
N LEU A 51 -3.71 1.90 -4.42
CA LEU A 51 -3.28 3.26 -4.10
C LEU A 51 -4.46 4.12 -3.63
N SER A 52 -4.29 4.76 -2.49
CA SER A 52 -5.27 5.63 -1.84
C SER A 52 -4.64 6.98 -1.53
N PHE A 53 -5.34 8.07 -1.85
CA PHE A 53 -4.92 9.42 -1.49
C PHE A 53 -5.19 9.69 -0.01
N VAL A 54 -4.18 10.16 0.71
CA VAL A 54 -4.25 10.48 2.14
C VAL A 54 -4.45 11.97 2.37
N GLY A 55 -3.67 12.81 1.71
CA GLY A 55 -3.63 14.25 1.95
C GLY A 55 -2.52 14.95 1.16
N ARG A 56 -2.39 16.26 1.31
CA ARG A 56 -1.43 17.10 0.59
C ARG A 56 -1.19 18.41 1.35
N ASN A 57 -0.13 19.12 1.04
CA ASN A 57 -0.02 20.52 1.47
C ASN A 57 -0.79 21.49 0.54
N GLU A 58 -0.73 22.76 0.89
CA GLU A 58 -1.42 23.86 0.20
C GLU A 58 -1.02 24.02 -1.28
N GLU A 59 -1.97 24.49 -2.09
CA GLU A 59 -1.70 25.00 -3.45
C GLU A 59 -1.15 26.43 -3.41
N GLY A 60 -0.34 26.77 -4.42
CA GLY A 60 0.19 28.11 -4.60
C GLY A 60 1.45 28.42 -3.80
N ASN A 61 1.99 29.60 -4.05
CA ASN A 61 3.33 30.02 -3.64
C ASN A 61 3.45 30.49 -2.16
N GLY A 62 2.49 30.13 -1.30
CA GLY A 62 2.51 30.55 0.09
C GLY A 62 1.49 29.81 0.93
N HIS A 63 1.69 29.86 2.25
CA HIS A 63 0.84 29.14 3.18
C HIS A 63 -0.59 29.72 3.19
N ILE A 64 -1.50 29.07 2.47
CA ILE A 64 -2.93 29.37 2.43
C ILE A 64 -3.67 28.09 2.80
N PRO A 65 -4.03 27.89 4.09
CA PRO A 65 -4.54 26.62 4.59
C PRO A 65 -5.60 26.00 3.68
N ASP A 66 -5.43 24.73 3.32
CA ASP A 66 -6.40 24.04 2.47
C ASP A 66 -7.75 23.99 3.20
N LEU A 67 -8.81 24.42 2.51
CA LEU A 67 -10.18 24.39 3.01
C LEU A 67 -10.92 23.14 2.50
N LEU A 68 -10.32 22.38 1.58
CA LEU A 68 -10.87 21.16 1.04
C LEU A 68 -10.43 19.97 1.88
N PRO A 69 -11.38 19.17 2.39
CA PRO A 69 -11.04 17.95 3.10
C PRO A 69 -10.22 16.98 2.24
N PRO A 70 -9.25 16.27 2.83
CA PRO A 70 -8.92 16.31 4.25
C PRO A 70 -8.12 17.57 4.61
N THR A 71 -8.61 18.35 5.59
CA THR A 71 -7.95 19.58 6.05
C THR A 71 -6.98 19.22 7.17
N PRO A 72 -5.71 19.64 7.10
CA PRO A 72 -4.75 19.31 8.13
C PRO A 72 -5.13 19.99 9.45
N SER A 73 -4.90 19.30 10.56
CA SER A 73 -5.00 19.93 11.88
C SER A 73 -3.68 20.61 12.16
N GLU A 74 -3.54 21.93 12.03
CA GLU A 74 -2.65 22.79 12.85
C GLU A 74 -2.84 24.27 12.46
N ALA A 75 -2.70 25.17 13.43
CA ALA A 75 -2.63 26.61 13.19
C ALA A 75 -1.15 27.01 13.08
N CYS A 76 -0.68 27.28 11.86
CA CYS A 76 0.68 27.75 11.61
C CYS A 76 0.68 29.19 11.08
N SER A 77 1.74 29.94 11.37
CA SER A 77 1.92 31.34 10.96
C SER A 77 3.13 31.55 10.04
N GLY A 78 3.62 30.47 9.42
CA GLY A 78 4.67 30.50 8.42
C GLY A 78 4.27 31.29 7.18
N THR A 79 5.25 31.83 6.48
CA THR A 79 5.07 32.49 5.18
C THR A 79 5.18 31.48 4.03
N PHE A 80 6.04 30.48 4.18
CA PHE A 80 6.30 29.46 3.16
C PHE A 80 5.60 28.14 3.49
N ASN A 81 5.18 27.40 2.47
CA ASN A 81 4.45 26.14 2.60
C ASN A 81 5.20 25.11 3.47
N TRP A 82 6.53 25.08 3.36
CA TRP A 82 7.36 24.12 4.10
C TRP A 82 7.49 24.42 5.61
N GLN A 83 7.08 25.61 6.08
CA GLN A 83 7.22 25.98 7.51
C GLN A 83 6.17 25.32 8.39
N CYS A 84 5.11 24.81 7.77
CA CYS A 84 3.88 24.39 8.42
C CYS A 84 3.59 22.96 8.02
N PRO A 85 4.13 21.96 8.73
CA PRO A 85 3.86 20.58 8.38
C PRO A 85 2.42 20.21 8.69
N GLU A 86 1.86 19.40 7.82
CA GLU A 86 0.52 18.87 7.99
C GLU A 86 0.56 17.49 8.63
N SER A 87 -0.41 17.25 9.51
CA SER A 87 -0.61 15.97 10.16
C SER A 87 -1.81 15.22 9.60
N TRP A 88 -1.62 13.93 9.33
CA TRP A 88 -2.61 13.03 8.74
C TRP A 88 -2.76 11.77 9.60
N ALA A 89 -3.99 11.26 9.72
CA ALA A 89 -4.27 9.95 10.27
C ALA A 89 -5.05 9.13 9.23
N PHE A 90 -4.53 7.97 8.86
CA PHE A 90 -5.10 7.12 7.81
C PHE A 90 -4.87 5.65 8.07
N GLU A 91 -5.66 4.80 7.41
CA GLU A 91 -5.54 3.35 7.50
C GLU A 91 -4.62 2.81 6.40
N VAL A 92 -3.85 1.79 6.74
CA VAL A 92 -2.99 1.03 5.82
C VAL A 92 -3.33 -0.46 5.90
N ASN A 93 -3.28 -1.14 4.77
CA ASN A 93 -3.42 -2.60 4.68
C ASN A 93 -2.06 -3.29 4.84
N SER A 94 -2.09 -4.60 5.01
CA SER A 94 -0.86 -5.41 4.96
C SER A 94 -0.13 -5.18 3.64
N GLU A 95 1.20 -5.10 3.70
CA GLU A 95 2.08 -4.88 2.55
C GLU A 95 1.94 -3.50 1.88
N ASP A 96 1.13 -2.60 2.43
CA ASP A 96 1.10 -1.22 1.95
C ASP A 96 2.44 -0.53 2.25
N HIS A 97 2.85 0.29 1.30
CA HIS A 97 3.90 1.29 1.40
C HIS A 97 3.27 2.67 1.55
N VAL A 98 4.05 3.60 2.09
CA VAL A 98 3.71 5.03 2.06
C VAL A 98 4.48 5.71 0.94
N TYR A 99 3.80 6.60 0.24
CA TYR A 99 4.34 7.37 -0.88
C TYR A 99 4.23 8.86 -0.62
N VAL A 100 5.33 9.58 -0.83
CA VAL A 100 5.36 11.05 -0.86
C VAL A 100 5.66 11.46 -2.30
N VAL A 101 4.67 12.04 -2.98
CA VAL A 101 4.82 12.63 -4.31
C VAL A 101 5.16 14.08 -4.12
N ALA A 102 6.40 14.48 -4.39
CA ALA A 102 6.89 15.83 -4.11
C ALA A 102 7.34 16.55 -5.38
N TRP A 103 7.18 17.86 -5.40
CA TRP A 103 7.71 18.74 -6.45
C TRP A 103 8.02 20.13 -5.90
N ASP A 104 8.97 20.80 -6.53
CA ASP A 104 9.39 22.14 -6.19
C ASP A 104 9.01 23.14 -7.29
N THR A 105 9.09 24.43 -6.96
CA THR A 105 8.91 25.54 -7.90
C THR A 105 10.13 26.48 -7.88
N GLY A 106 11.24 26.03 -7.30
CA GLY A 106 12.30 26.90 -6.81
C GLY A 106 13.70 26.29 -6.96
N LEU A 107 14.69 26.91 -6.31
CA LEU A 107 16.07 26.39 -6.27
C LEU A 107 16.36 25.56 -5.02
N GLN A 108 15.50 25.65 -4.01
CA GLN A 108 15.59 24.84 -2.81
C GLN A 108 14.48 23.83 -2.87
N GLN A 109 14.85 22.56 -2.67
CA GLN A 109 13.91 21.47 -2.74
C GLN A 109 14.25 20.45 -1.67
N SER A 110 13.23 20.06 -0.92
CA SER A 110 13.32 18.97 0.02
C SER A 110 11.93 18.59 0.49
N TRP A 111 11.82 17.39 1.03
CA TRP A 111 10.73 17.06 1.93
C TRP A 111 11.27 16.48 3.23
N ILE A 112 10.47 16.57 4.28
CA ILE A 112 10.77 16.00 5.58
C ILE A 112 9.49 15.45 6.19
N GLY A 113 9.58 14.31 6.87
CA GLY A 113 8.42 13.67 7.44
C GLY A 113 8.73 12.70 8.57
N GLU A 114 7.74 12.50 9.42
CA GLU A 114 7.71 11.51 10.48
C GLU A 114 6.41 10.70 10.38
N PHE A 115 6.52 9.38 10.46
CA PHE A 115 5.42 8.45 10.34
C PHE A 115 5.41 7.53 11.55
N GLN A 116 4.35 7.59 12.35
CA GLN A 116 4.16 6.67 13.47
C GLN A 116 3.41 5.43 12.97
N LEU A 117 4.12 4.31 12.97
CA LEU A 117 3.64 3.04 12.46
C LEU A 117 2.70 2.34 13.46
N PRO A 118 1.91 1.35 13.02
CA PRO A 118 0.97 0.63 13.89
C PRO A 118 1.62 -0.06 15.11
N ASP A 119 2.90 -0.41 15.01
CA ASP A 119 3.68 -1.01 16.10
C ASP A 119 4.35 0.04 17.02
N SER A 120 3.99 1.32 16.85
CA SER A 120 4.57 2.49 17.53
C SER A 120 6.02 2.81 17.18
N SER A 121 6.63 2.09 16.23
CA SER A 121 7.92 2.50 15.66
C SER A 121 7.76 3.74 14.77
N LEU A 122 8.87 4.41 14.49
CA LEU A 122 8.91 5.58 13.63
C LEU A 122 9.60 5.24 12.31
N LEU A 123 8.95 5.57 11.21
CA LEU A 123 9.59 5.74 9.91
C LEU A 123 9.87 7.23 9.74
N LEU A 124 11.13 7.59 9.50
CA LEU A 124 11.55 8.98 9.36
C LEU A 124 12.00 9.24 7.93
N SER A 125 11.90 10.48 7.46
CA SER A 125 12.55 10.89 6.21
C SER A 125 14.07 10.80 6.35
N ASN A 126 14.70 9.97 5.54
CA ASN A 126 16.14 9.78 5.44
C ASN A 126 16.46 9.02 4.14
N THR A 127 17.74 8.85 3.81
CA THR A 127 18.15 8.16 2.58
C THR A 127 18.17 6.63 2.71
N SER A 128 18.14 6.07 3.92
CA SER A 128 18.20 4.61 4.12
C SER A 128 16.86 3.93 4.00
N ASP A 129 15.79 4.57 4.43
CA ASP A 129 14.47 3.96 4.58
C ASP A 129 13.55 4.26 3.40
N TRP A 130 13.99 5.16 2.52
CA TRP A 130 13.24 5.62 1.35
C TRP A 130 13.98 5.33 0.05
N GLU A 131 13.20 5.10 -0.98
CA GLU A 131 13.63 5.06 -2.38
C GLU A 131 12.79 6.04 -3.19
N TYR A 132 13.26 6.40 -4.39
CA TYR A 132 12.58 7.36 -5.25
C TYR A 132 12.51 6.88 -6.70
N ALA A 133 11.57 7.45 -7.45
CA ALA A 133 11.54 7.46 -8.90
C ALA A 133 11.16 8.86 -9.40
N ILE A 134 11.80 9.33 -10.46
CA ILE A 134 11.37 10.56 -11.15
C ILE A 134 10.26 10.16 -12.11
N ALA A 135 9.10 10.79 -11.99
CA ALA A 135 7.95 10.49 -12.83
C ALA A 135 8.17 10.99 -14.27
N SER A 136 7.45 10.40 -15.22
CA SER A 136 7.41 10.90 -16.60
C SER A 136 6.48 12.12 -16.76
N GLY A 137 5.50 12.28 -15.86
CA GLY A 137 4.58 13.42 -15.80
C GLY A 137 5.27 14.75 -15.44
N SER A 138 4.75 15.85 -15.99
CA SER A 138 5.31 17.20 -15.80
C SER A 138 5.15 17.71 -14.36
N ASN A 139 6.09 18.54 -13.91
CA ASN A 139 6.01 19.28 -12.66
C ASN A 139 4.69 20.10 -12.63
N PRO A 140 3.80 19.87 -11.64
CA PRO A 140 2.54 20.61 -11.51
C PRO A 140 2.70 22.10 -11.23
N LEU A 141 3.88 22.55 -10.80
CA LEU A 141 4.14 23.89 -10.27
C LEU A 141 3.16 24.20 -9.11
N ASP A 142 2.55 25.39 -9.10
CA ASP A 142 1.50 25.77 -8.16
C ASP A 142 0.14 25.07 -8.40
N GLY A 143 0.09 24.10 -9.31
CA GLY A 143 -1.14 23.48 -9.80
C GLY A 143 -1.68 22.33 -8.95
N ALA A 144 -2.74 21.70 -9.48
CA ALA A 144 -3.33 20.53 -8.86
C ALA A 144 -2.37 19.34 -8.91
N ILE A 145 -2.43 18.52 -7.87
CA ILE A 145 -1.68 17.27 -7.79
C ILE A 145 -2.02 16.33 -8.97
N PRO A 146 -1.06 15.52 -9.47
CA PRO A 146 -1.34 14.53 -10.51
C PRO A 146 -2.47 13.58 -10.10
N SER A 147 -3.21 13.05 -11.08
CA SER A 147 -4.34 12.17 -10.79
C SER A 147 -3.87 10.87 -10.15
N LEU A 148 -4.73 10.26 -9.33
CA LEU A 148 -4.42 8.97 -8.68
C LEU A 148 -4.05 7.88 -9.69
N LEU A 149 -4.69 7.89 -10.87
CA LEU A 149 -4.41 6.93 -11.95
C LEU A 149 -3.02 7.15 -12.57
N ASP A 150 -2.62 8.41 -12.77
CA ASP A 150 -1.30 8.73 -13.31
C ASP A 150 -0.22 8.30 -12.32
N ILE A 151 -0.39 8.58 -11.03
CA ILE A 151 0.58 8.19 -9.98
C ILE A 151 0.69 6.67 -9.87
N ALA A 152 -0.43 5.94 -9.87
CA ALA A 152 -0.41 4.48 -9.87
C ALA A 152 0.33 3.92 -11.11
N THR A 153 0.15 4.56 -12.27
CA THR A 153 0.86 4.19 -13.51
C THR A 153 2.36 4.44 -13.42
N GLU A 154 2.78 5.57 -12.85
CA GLU A 154 4.20 5.87 -12.61
C GLU A 154 4.83 4.86 -11.65
N ILE A 155 4.16 4.54 -10.53
CA ILE A 155 4.63 3.54 -9.55
C ILE A 155 4.82 2.17 -10.19
N ALA A 156 3.85 1.72 -11.01
CA ALA A 156 3.91 0.42 -11.67
C ALA A 156 5.08 0.29 -12.65
N ASN A 157 5.55 1.40 -13.23
CA ASN A 157 6.65 1.44 -14.20
C ASN A 157 7.97 1.96 -13.62
N ALA A 158 7.99 2.31 -12.33
CA ALA A 158 9.09 2.99 -11.70
C ALA A 158 10.35 2.11 -11.62
N THR A 159 11.49 2.74 -11.88
CA THR A 159 12.80 2.20 -11.51
C THR A 159 13.28 2.92 -10.26
N TRP A 160 13.23 2.22 -9.13
CA TRP A 160 13.49 2.79 -7.82
C TRP A 160 14.99 2.94 -7.54
N SER A 161 15.38 4.09 -6.96
CA SER A 161 16.75 4.44 -6.58
C SER A 161 16.82 4.99 -5.16
N THR A 162 18.00 5.01 -4.55
CA THR A 162 18.18 5.60 -3.21
C THR A 162 18.36 7.11 -3.30
N PRO A 163 17.66 7.94 -2.48
CA PRO A 163 17.85 9.38 -2.46
C PRO A 163 19.31 9.74 -2.20
N GLN A 164 19.84 10.72 -2.93
CA GLN A 164 21.27 11.06 -2.89
C GLN A 164 21.55 12.31 -2.06
N ALA A 165 20.53 13.12 -1.81
CA ALA A 165 20.63 14.37 -1.09
C ALA A 165 19.94 14.27 0.27
N SER A 166 20.65 14.66 1.34
CA SER A 166 20.03 14.88 2.63
C SER A 166 20.75 15.92 3.49
N ALA A 167 19.99 16.50 4.42
CA ALA A 167 20.50 17.40 5.44
C ALA A 167 19.78 17.19 6.78
N PRO A 168 20.44 17.40 7.94
CA PRO A 168 19.79 17.32 9.24
C PRO A 168 18.62 18.30 9.37
N GLN A 169 17.60 17.95 10.17
CA GLN A 169 16.59 18.93 10.59
C GLN A 169 17.26 20.13 11.29
N GLY A 170 16.81 21.35 11.02
CA GLY A 170 17.46 22.57 11.48
C GLY A 170 18.33 23.25 10.41
N THR A 171 18.57 22.60 9.27
CA THR A 171 19.42 23.14 8.20
C THR A 171 18.76 24.33 7.48
N SER A 172 19.54 25.37 7.21
CA SER A 172 19.09 26.53 6.42
C SER A 172 18.79 26.12 4.96
N PRO A 173 17.73 26.66 4.32
CA PRO A 173 16.84 27.72 4.81
C PRO A 173 15.68 27.22 5.70
N TRP A 174 15.44 25.91 5.74
CA TRP A 174 14.24 25.33 6.33
C TRP A 174 14.18 25.42 7.87
N GLY A 175 15.34 25.42 8.52
CA GLY A 175 15.39 25.46 9.98
C GLY A 175 14.72 24.25 10.63
N THR A 176 14.18 24.45 11.83
CA THR A 176 13.49 23.40 12.60
C THR A 176 12.03 23.35 12.19
N ILE A 177 11.54 22.15 11.88
CA ILE A 177 10.15 21.92 11.48
C ILE A 177 9.37 21.40 12.69
N PRO A 178 8.35 22.11 13.19
CA PRO A 178 7.63 21.72 14.40
C PRO A 178 6.92 20.37 14.20
N GLY A 179 6.79 19.58 15.27
CA GLY A 179 6.07 18.29 15.19
C GLY A 179 6.80 17.16 14.46
N ILE A 180 8.04 17.36 14.00
CA ILE A 180 8.88 16.33 13.39
C ILE A 180 10.14 16.11 14.25
N SER A 181 10.51 14.85 14.50
CA SER A 181 11.70 14.48 15.26
C SER A 181 12.98 15.07 14.69
N ALA A 182 13.87 15.55 15.56
CA ALA A 182 15.21 16.04 15.20
C ALA A 182 16.09 14.99 14.51
N SER A 183 15.70 13.70 14.54
CA SER A 183 16.38 12.63 13.80
C SER A 183 15.91 12.49 12.34
N ALA A 184 14.81 13.12 11.95
CA ALA A 184 14.41 13.21 10.55
C ALA A 184 15.40 14.09 9.76
N GLN A 185 15.48 13.84 8.45
CA GLN A 185 16.33 14.57 7.53
C GLN A 185 15.48 15.22 6.44
N PHE A 186 15.86 16.42 6.03
CA PHE A 186 15.46 16.92 4.71
C PHE A 186 16.07 16.00 3.66
N VAL A 187 15.26 15.51 2.75
CA VAL A 187 15.71 14.60 1.69
C VAL A 187 15.22 15.09 0.34
N TRP A 188 16.05 14.85 -0.66
CA TRP A 188 15.66 14.95 -2.06
C TRP A 188 16.40 13.87 -2.86
N HIS A 189 16.00 13.69 -4.11
CA HIS A 189 16.54 12.58 -4.87
C HIS A 189 17.98 12.81 -5.34
N ASP A 190 18.40 14.06 -5.61
CA ASP A 190 19.73 14.39 -6.12
C ASP A 190 20.43 15.58 -5.42
N THR A 191 19.74 16.70 -5.19
CA THR A 191 20.30 17.94 -4.62
C THR A 191 19.26 18.71 -3.81
N LEU A 192 19.72 19.59 -2.92
CA LEU A 192 18.89 20.36 -1.98
C LEU A 192 18.81 21.86 -2.29
N ASP A 193 19.81 22.41 -2.98
CA ASP A 193 20.04 23.87 -3.08
C ASP A 193 20.57 24.32 -4.45
N SER A 194 20.34 23.50 -5.48
CA SER A 194 20.72 23.77 -6.87
C SER A 194 19.73 23.13 -7.84
N THR A 195 19.87 23.39 -9.13
CA THR A 195 19.06 22.77 -10.19
C THR A 195 18.98 21.26 -10.02
N SER A 196 17.77 20.73 -9.87
CA SER A 196 17.51 19.30 -9.79
C SER A 196 17.30 18.73 -11.19
N THR A 197 17.67 17.46 -11.36
CA THR A 197 17.33 16.70 -12.57
C THR A 197 15.84 16.37 -12.65
N SER A 198 15.07 16.65 -11.59
CA SER A 198 13.61 16.56 -11.58
C SER A 198 12.89 17.90 -11.77
N ASP A 199 13.53 19.05 -11.98
CA ASP A 199 12.85 20.36 -12.07
C ASP A 199 11.63 20.38 -13.03
N ALA A 200 11.66 19.57 -14.09
CA ALA A 200 10.58 19.46 -15.08
C ALA A 200 9.49 18.41 -14.76
N ASN A 201 9.65 17.64 -13.69
CA ASN A 201 8.84 16.48 -13.30
C ASN A 201 8.53 16.50 -11.80
N TYR A 202 7.63 15.63 -11.34
CA TYR A 202 7.50 15.35 -9.91
C TYR A 202 8.27 14.09 -9.53
N VAL A 203 8.60 13.95 -8.26
CA VAL A 203 9.37 12.83 -7.71
C VAL A 203 8.48 12.03 -6.78
N ILE A 204 8.47 10.72 -6.95
CA ILE A 204 7.74 9.79 -6.08
C ILE A 204 8.75 9.15 -5.14
N PHE A 205 8.61 9.39 -3.85
CA PHE A 205 9.34 8.69 -2.80
C PHE A 205 8.46 7.58 -2.22
N ARG A 206 9.05 6.41 -1.95
CA ARG A 206 8.39 5.24 -1.37
C ARG A 206 9.18 4.71 -0.17
N SER A 207 8.48 4.28 0.88
CA SER A 207 9.12 3.51 1.96
C SER A 207 9.70 2.21 1.41
N LYS A 208 10.96 1.85 1.72
CA LYS A 208 11.55 0.61 1.18
C LYS A 208 10.88 -0.65 1.70
N ALA A 209 10.52 -0.63 2.98
CA ALA A 209 9.72 -1.68 3.60
C ALA A 209 8.24 -1.29 3.58
N PRO A 210 7.33 -2.27 3.54
CA PRO A 210 5.94 -2.04 3.89
C PRO A 210 5.82 -1.46 5.29
N VAL A 211 4.86 -0.56 5.48
CA VAL A 211 4.62 0.12 6.77
C VAL A 211 3.77 -0.70 7.73
N PHE A 212 3.19 -1.80 7.25
CA PHE A 212 2.43 -2.74 8.04
C PHE A 212 2.52 -4.14 7.43
N SER A 213 2.88 -5.13 8.24
CA SER A 213 2.78 -6.54 7.88
C SER A 213 1.78 -7.21 8.83
N ALA A 214 0.74 -7.81 8.27
CA ALA A 214 -0.21 -8.58 9.07
C ALA A 214 0.52 -9.75 9.75
N PRO A 215 0.08 -10.14 10.96
CA PRO A 215 0.63 -11.33 11.60
C PRO A 215 0.47 -12.53 10.66
N THR A 216 1.57 -13.24 10.38
CA THR A 216 1.49 -14.51 9.65
C THR A 216 0.53 -15.42 10.40
N PRO A 217 -0.51 -15.97 9.75
CA PRO A 217 -1.38 -16.93 10.40
C PRO A 217 -0.52 -18.03 11.04
N PRO A 218 -0.86 -18.51 12.25
CA PRO A 218 -0.17 -19.67 12.79
C PRO A 218 -0.21 -20.77 11.71
N PRO A 219 0.89 -21.54 11.53
CA PRO A 219 0.90 -22.63 10.58
C PRO A 219 -0.37 -23.44 10.82
N VAL A 220 -1.25 -23.53 9.82
CA VAL A 220 -2.43 -24.38 9.92
C VAL A 220 -1.84 -25.73 10.25
N GLY A 221 -2.06 -26.19 11.48
CA GLY A 221 -1.54 -27.47 11.91
C GLY A 221 -2.00 -28.44 10.84
N VAL A 222 -1.05 -28.93 10.04
CA VAL A 222 -1.34 -29.90 8.99
C VAL A 222 -2.22 -30.89 9.70
N LEU A 223 -3.48 -31.02 9.24
CA LEU A 223 -4.37 -32.00 9.80
C LEU A 223 -3.63 -33.30 9.52
N GLU A 224 -2.87 -33.78 10.49
CA GLU A 224 -2.17 -35.03 10.34
C GLU A 224 -3.28 -35.97 9.92
N PRO A 225 -3.12 -36.72 8.81
CA PRO A 225 -4.13 -37.65 8.39
C PRO A 225 -4.30 -38.60 9.55
N ALA A 226 -5.29 -38.30 10.40
CA ALA A 226 -5.82 -39.19 11.39
C ALA A 226 -6.41 -40.27 10.50
N THR A 227 -5.55 -41.23 10.19
CA THR A 227 -5.87 -42.58 9.80
C THR A 227 -7.21 -42.61 9.08
N THR A 228 -7.15 -42.57 7.75
CA THR A 228 -8.18 -43.14 6.88
C THR A 228 -8.28 -44.64 7.19
N VAL A 229 -8.75 -44.95 8.40
CA VAL A 229 -9.07 -46.27 8.92
C VAL A 229 -10.58 -46.25 9.00
N GLY A 230 -11.20 -46.95 8.06
CA GLY A 230 -12.58 -47.39 8.23
C GLY A 230 -13.64 -46.60 7.46
N LEU A 231 -13.48 -46.44 6.15
CA LEU A 231 -14.65 -46.31 5.25
C LEU A 231 -14.45 -47.21 4.03
N GLY A 232 -14.30 -48.50 4.32
CA GLY A 232 -14.20 -49.56 3.33
C GLY A 232 -15.03 -50.79 3.70
N LEU A 233 -16.18 -50.63 4.37
CA LEU A 233 -17.07 -51.75 4.68
C LEU A 233 -18.53 -51.28 4.83
N LEU A 234 -19.19 -50.91 3.73
CA LEU A 234 -20.66 -50.96 3.64
C LEU A 234 -21.07 -50.84 2.17
N GLY A 235 -21.63 -51.92 1.61
CA GLY A 235 -22.44 -51.81 0.41
C GLY A 235 -22.20 -52.80 -0.73
N MET A 236 -21.99 -54.10 -0.48
CA MET A 236 -22.33 -55.13 -1.48
C MET A 236 -22.99 -56.35 -0.84
N ALA A 237 -24.19 -56.13 -0.30
CA ALA A 237 -25.11 -57.19 0.07
C ALA A 237 -26.51 -56.82 -0.47
N CYS A 238 -26.85 -57.35 -1.65
CA CYS A 238 -28.20 -57.74 -2.07
C CYS A 238 -28.23 -57.90 -3.60
N LEU A 239 -27.88 -59.09 -4.11
CA LEU A 239 -28.37 -59.57 -5.41
C LEU A 239 -28.30 -61.11 -5.45
N PHE A 240 -29.04 -61.75 -4.55
CA PHE A 240 -29.44 -63.15 -4.70
C PHE A 240 -30.92 -63.30 -4.34
N THR A 241 -31.81 -63.04 -5.29
CA THR A 241 -33.15 -63.62 -5.30
C THR A 241 -33.24 -64.66 -6.41
N LYS A 242 -33.02 -65.89 -5.94
CA LYS A 242 -33.25 -67.19 -6.56
C LYS A 242 -34.59 -67.21 -7.34
N ARG A 243 -34.53 -67.26 -8.68
CA ARG A 243 -35.74 -67.47 -9.50
C ARG A 243 -36.13 -68.95 -9.43
N LYS A 244 -37.20 -69.22 -8.69
CA LYS A 244 -37.83 -70.52 -8.46
C LYS A 244 -38.43 -71.02 -9.79
N GLY A 245 -38.00 -72.20 -10.24
CA GLY A 245 -38.63 -72.91 -11.35
C GLY A 245 -40.07 -73.30 -11.01
N SER A 246 -40.93 -73.21 -12.01
CA SER A 246 -42.32 -73.71 -11.96
C SER A 246 -42.38 -75.02 -12.75
N PRO A 247 -42.94 -76.11 -12.20
CA PRO A 247 -43.30 -77.29 -12.96
C PRO A 247 -44.78 -77.25 -13.39
N ASN A 248 -45.09 -78.10 -14.38
CA ASN A 248 -46.41 -78.45 -14.95
C ASN A 248 -46.81 -77.52 -16.13
N SER A 249 -47.17 -78.01 -17.32
CA SER A 249 -47.74 -79.31 -17.73
C SER A 249 -47.38 -79.58 -19.19
#